data_AF-A0A353PY06-F1
#
_entry.id   AF-A0A353PY06-F1
#
_cell.length_a   1.000
_cell.length_b   1.000
_cell.length_c   1.000
_cell.angle_alpha   90.00
_cell.angle_beta   90.00
_cell.angle_gamma   90.00
#
_symmetry.space_group_name_H-M   'P 1'
#
loop_
_entity.id
_entity.type
_entity.pdbx_description
1 polymer ?
#
loop_
_entity_poly.entity_id
_entity_poly.type
_entity_poly.pdbx_seq_one_letter_code
_entity_poly.pdbx_strand_id
1 'polypeptide(L)' 'LSTFKVILNVLNNKKNKTMKREFFEELLMHYFSEYDSAQLMDIVIDWGRYAEIFNYDYDTEELYIETEEE' A
#
# COMPACT_ATOMS: atom_id res chain seq x y z
N LEU A 1 13.05 7.53 0.00
CA LEU A 1 12.00 6.84 0.78
C LEU A 1 11.73 5.50 0.10
N SER A 2 11.59 4.38 0.82
CA SER A 2 11.18 3.11 0.19
C SER A 2 9.66 3.04 0.23
N THR A 3 9.00 2.95 -0.92
CA THR A 3 7.53 2.92 -1.04
C THR A 3 6.90 1.82 -0.18
N PHE A 4 7.50 0.63 -0.18
CA PHE A 4 7.08 -0.49 0.68
C PHE A 4 7.16 -0.16 2.18
N LYS A 5 8.22 0.53 2.63
CA LYS A 5 8.34 0.94 4.04
C LYS A 5 7.26 1.94 4.43
N VAL A 6 6.88 2.85 3.52
CA VAL A 6 5.80 3.81 3.77
C VAL A 6 4.47 3.08 3.94
N ILE A 7 4.14 2.18 3.01
CA ILE A 7 2.91 1.38 3.05
C ILE A 7 2.85 0.55 4.34
N LEU A 8 3.90 -0.21 4.64
CA LEU A 8 3.95 -1.03 5.85
C LEU A 8 3.84 -0.19 7.12
N ASN A 9 4.45 0.99 7.16
CA ASN A 9 4.34 1.87 8.32
C ASN A 9 2.89 2.34 8.52
N VAL A 10 2.22 2.77 7.45
CA VAL A 10 0.80 3.18 7.52
C VAL A 10 -0.07 2.02 7.99
N LEU A 11 0.03 0.85 7.36
CA LEU A 11 -0.78 -0.31 7.69
C LEU A 11 -0.52 -0.75 9.14
N ASN A 12 0.74 -0.78 9.58
CA ASN A 12 1.06 -1.16 10.95
C ASN A 12 0.50 -0.21 12.02
N ASN A 13 0.35 1.07 11.71
CA ASN A 13 -0.21 2.06 12.63
C ASN A 13 -1.76 2.11 12.61
N LYS A 14 -2.42 1.42 11.67
CA LYS A 14 -3.88 1.31 11.62
C LYS A 14 -4.36 0.15 12.50
N LYS A 15 -5.42 0.38 13.28
CA LYS A 15 -5.99 -0.65 14.18
C LYS A 15 -6.43 -1.91 13.42
N ASN A 16 -7.03 -1.73 12.25
CA ASN A 16 -7.53 -2.81 11.39
C ASN A 16 -6.51 -3.25 10.33
N LYS A 17 -5.27 -2.74 10.35
CA LYS A 17 -4.19 -3.10 9.43
C LYS A 17 -4.52 -3.02 7.93
N THR A 18 -5.56 -2.25 7.57
CA THR A 18 -6.01 -2.02 6.19
C THR A 18 -6.07 -0.53 5.87
N MET A 19 -5.89 -0.17 4.61
CA MET A 19 -6.10 1.18 4.10
C MET A 19 -6.39 1.18 2.58
N LYS A 20 -7.22 2.12 2.12
CA LYS A 20 -7.56 2.31 0.71
C LYS A 20 -6.33 2.63 -0.15
N ARG A 21 -6.30 2.11 -1.38
CA ARG A 21 -5.32 2.42 -2.43
C ARG A 21 -5.19 3.93 -2.66
N GLU A 22 -6.31 4.63 -2.81
CA GLU A 22 -6.37 6.07 -3.09
C GLU A 22 -5.56 6.90 -2.07
N PHE A 23 -5.60 6.52 -0.79
CA PHE A 23 -4.79 7.18 0.24
C PHE A 23 -3.28 7.08 -0.04
N PHE A 24 -2.80 5.94 -0.51
CA PHE A 24 -1.40 5.76 -0.86
C PHE A 24 -1.02 6.50 -2.14
N GLU A 25 -1.92 6.56 -3.12
CA GLU A 25 -1.71 7.33 -4.34
C GLU A 25 -1.54 8.82 -4.01
N GLU A 26 -2.44 9.41 -3.22
CA GLU A 26 -2.34 10.79 -2.75
C GLU A 26 -1.04 11.02 -1.95
N LEU A 27 -0.71 10.10 -1.05
CA LEU A 27 0.51 10.17 -0.25
C LEU A 27 1.76 10.13 -1.13
N LEU A 28 1.77 9.28 -2.17
CA LEU A 28 2.91 9.15 -3.08
C LEU A 28 3.01 10.35 -4.04
N MET A 29 1.89 10.92 -4.50
CA MET A 29 1.90 12.15 -5.29
C MET A 29 2.60 13.29 -4.56
N HIS A 30 2.42 13.39 -3.24
CA HIS A 30 3.08 14.42 -2.45
C HIS A 30 4.61 14.25 -2.40
N TYR A 31 5.11 13.01 -2.40
CA TYR A 31 6.55 12.72 -2.35
C TYR A 31 7.23 12.59 -3.72
N PHE A 32 6.47 12.23 -4.75
CA PHE A 32 6.95 11.87 -6.07
C PHE A 32 6.14 12.59 -7.16
N SER A 33 6.10 13.92 -7.11
CA SER A 33 5.24 14.75 -7.98
C SER A 33 5.52 14.65 -9.49
N GLU A 34 6.61 13.98 -9.91
CA GLU A 34 6.95 13.76 -11.32
C GLU A 34 6.44 12.43 -11.88
N TYR A 35 5.90 11.55 -11.04
CA TYR A 35 5.42 10.22 -11.45
C TYR A 35 3.90 10.15 -11.40
N ASP A 36 3.32 9.41 -12.35
CA ASP A 36 1.93 8.97 -12.24
C ASP A 36 1.82 8.01 -11.04
N SER A 37 1.23 8.50 -9.96
CA SER A 37 1.10 7.76 -8.71
C SER A 37 0.25 6.50 -8.87
N ALA A 38 -0.74 6.51 -9.76
CA ALA A 38 -1.58 5.34 -10.01
C ALA A 38 -0.77 4.23 -10.70
N GLN A 39 0.02 4.59 -11.71
CA GLN A 39 0.91 3.64 -12.39
C GLN A 39 1.98 3.10 -11.44
N LEU A 40 2.55 3.96 -10.58
CA LEU A 40 3.48 3.53 -9.54
C LEU A 40 2.79 2.57 -8.55
N MET A 41 1.54 2.84 -8.19
CA MET A 41 0.78 2.02 -7.27
C MET A 41 0.52 0.63 -7.85
N ASP A 42 0.20 0.53 -9.14
CA ASP A 42 0.05 -0.77 -9.84
C ASP A 42 1.33 -1.60 -9.75
N ILE A 43 2.49 -1.00 -10.07
CA ILE A 43 3.81 -1.67 -9.97
C ILE A 43 4.06 -2.12 -8.52
N VAL A 44 3.77 -1.26 -7.55
CA VAL A 44 3.99 -1.55 -6.13
C VAL A 44 3.06 -2.66 -5.63
N ILE A 45 1.82 -2.71 -6.08
CA ILE A 45 0.87 -3.78 -5.75
C ILE A 45 1.36 -5.10 -6.33
N ASP A 46 1.75 -5.13 -7.60
CA ASP A 46 2.21 -6.35 -8.26
C ASP A 46 3.44 -6.94 -7.55
N TRP A 47 4.47 -6.12 -7.32
CA TRP A 47 5.69 -6.58 -6.64
C TRP A 47 5.48 -6.82 -5.14
N GLY A 48 4.64 -6.03 -4.49
CA GLY A 48 4.32 -6.17 -3.08
C GLY A 48 3.62 -7.48 -2.76
N ARG A 49 2.65 -7.87 -3.60
CA ARG A 49 1.96 -9.15 -3.49
C ARG A 49 2.87 -10.32 -3.84
N TYR A 50 3.65 -10.21 -4.92
CA TYR A 50 4.61 -11.25 -5.32
C TYR A 50 5.63 -11.57 -4.21
N ALA A 51 6.06 -10.54 -3.47
CA ALA A 51 7.01 -10.67 -2.37
C ALA A 51 6.34 -10.86 -0.99
N GLU A 52 5.02 -11.08 -0.94
CA GLU A 52 4.26 -11.29 0.30
C GLU A 52 4.42 -10.16 1.35
N ILE A 53 4.59 -8.92 0.89
CA ILE A 53 4.77 -7.76 1.77
C ILE A 53 3.43 -7.30 2.36
N PHE A 54 2.39 -7.32 1.54
CA PHE A 54 1.01 -7.02 1.90
C PHE A 54 0.08 -7.69 0.89
N ASN A 55 -1.20 -7.76 1.23
CA ASN A 55 -2.27 -8.21 0.35
C ASN A 55 -3.02 -7.01 -0.25
N TYR A 56 -3.75 -7.26 -1.34
CA TYR A 56 -4.60 -6.29 -1.99
C TYR A 56 -5.93 -6.93 -2.39
N ASP A 57 -7.03 -6.30 -2.00
CA ASP A 57 -8.39 -6.65 -2.41
C ASP A 57 -8.82 -5.75 -3.57
N TYR A 58 -9.10 -6.36 -4.73
CA TYR A 58 -9.52 -5.64 -5.93
C TYR A 58 -10.98 -5.16 -5.88
N ASP A 59 -11.85 -5.81 -5.10
CA ASP A 59 -13.26 -5.42 -5.00
C ASP A 59 -13.42 -4.18 -4.12
N THR A 60 -12.60 -4.09 -3.06
CA THR A 60 -12.64 -2.96 -2.12
C THR A 60 -11.53 -1.93 -2.36
N GLU A 61 -10.56 -2.23 -3.21
CA GLU A 61 -9.35 -1.44 -3.45
C GLU A 61 -8.56 -1.15 -2.16
N GLU A 62 -8.42 -2.15 -1.30
CA GLU A 62 -7.74 -2.04 -0.01
C GLU A 62 -6.43 -2.83 0.03
N LEU A 63 -5.39 -2.20 0.58
CA LEU A 63 -4.16 -2.87 0.97
C LEU A 63 -4.26 -3.26 2.43
N TYR A 64 -3.86 -4.48 2.77
CA TYR A 64 -3.87 -4.97 4.15
C TYR A 64 -2.71 -5.91 4.46
N ILE A 65 -2.34 -6.00 5.73
CA ILE A 65 -1.43 -7.05 6.24
C ILE A 65 -2.22 -7.95 7.19
N GLU A 66 -1.84 -9.22 7.23
CA GLU A 66 -2.44 -10.18 8.15
C GLU A 66 -2.11 -9.77 9.59
N THR A 67 -3.13 -9.77 10.45
CA THR A 67 -2.91 -9.77 11.88
C THR A 67 -2.57 -11.21 12.26
N GLU A 68 -1.46 -11.44 12.95
CA GLU A 68 -1.26 -12.69 13.68
C GLU A 68 -2.48 -12.84 14.61
N GLU A 69 -3.40 -13.74 14.27
CA GLU A 69 -4.43 -14.20 15.20
C GLU A 69 -3.67 -14.90 16.33
N GLU A 70 -3.72 -14.34 17.55
CA GLU A 70 -3.21 -14.99 18.77
C GLU A 70 -3.93 -16.31 19.07
#